data_AF-A0A924QUR8-F1
#
_entry.id   AF-A0A924QUR8-F1
#
_cell.length_a   1.000
_cell.length_b   1.000
_cell.length_c   1.000
_cell.angle_alpha   90.00
_cell.angle_beta   90.00
_cell.angle_gamma   90.00
#
_symmetry.space_group_name_H-M   'P 1'
#
loop_
_entity.id
_entity.type
_entity.pdbx_description
1 polymer ?
#
loop_
_entity_poly.entity_id
_entity_poly.type
_entity_poly.pdbx_seq_one_letter_code
_entity_poly.pdbx_strand_id
1 'polypeptide(L)'
;LDSAGYNVIGWDVEWDFNHKTANPVQSPQRLINIVDSAFAKEHLHTKNHLVILSHDRMFRNQNYTDSLAKFITLLKQNPRNVFETVDHYPGVK
;
A
#
# COMPACT_ATOMS: atom_id res chain seq x y z
N LEU A 1 -3.26 -21.71 10.45
CA LEU A 1 -3.42 -21.05 9.14
C LEU A 1 -2.56 -21.74 8.10
N ASP A 2 -1.24 -21.83 8.31
CA ASP A 2 -0.34 -22.52 7.37
C ASP A 2 -0.64 -24.03 7.23
N SER A 3 -0.95 -24.72 8.34
CA SER A 3 -1.37 -26.13 8.32
C SER A 3 -2.71 -26.39 7.60
N ALA A 4 -3.46 -25.33 7.28
CA ALA A 4 -4.71 -25.40 6.53
C ALA A 4 -4.54 -24.91 5.07
N GLY A 5 -3.31 -24.63 4.62
CA GLY A 5 -3.01 -24.25 3.24
C GLY A 5 -3.14 -22.76 2.92
N TYR A 6 -3.32 -21.89 3.92
CA TYR A 6 -3.43 -20.45 3.69
C TYR A 6 -2.07 -19.74 3.74
N ASN A 7 -1.83 -18.84 2.79
CA ASN A 7 -0.76 -17.86 2.86
C ASN A 7 -1.18 -16.69 3.79
N VAL A 8 -0.31 -16.29 4.72
CA VAL A 8 -0.53 -15.11 5.58
C VAL A 8 0.36 -13.98 5.08
N ILE A 9 -0.26 -12.86 4.71
CA ILE A 9 0.45 -11.69 4.15
C ILE A 9 0.27 -10.51 5.09
N GLY A 10 1.39 -9.93 5.51
CA GLY A 10 1.44 -8.67 6.26
C GLY A 10 1.53 -7.46 5.33
N TRP A 11 1.86 -6.31 5.89
CA TRP A 11 2.12 -5.08 5.15
C TRP A 11 3.39 -4.39 5.65
N ASP A 12 4.02 -3.61 4.77
CA ASP A 12 5.21 -2.83 5.08
C ASP A 12 4.85 -1.39 5.47
N VAL A 13 3.82 -0.84 4.81
CA VAL A 13 3.34 0.53 5.01
C VAL A 13 1.84 0.51 5.21
N GLU A 14 1.34 1.30 6.15
CA GLU A 14 -0.08 1.52 6.35
C GLU A 14 -0.46 2.94 5.87
N TRP A 15 -1.46 3.03 5.00
CA TRP A 15 -2.18 4.28 4.77
C TRP A 15 -3.21 4.43 5.89
N ASP A 16 -2.77 5.09 6.96
CA ASP A 16 -3.53 5.26 8.19
C ASP A 16 -4.80 6.11 7.96
N PHE A 17 -5.79 5.93 8.82
CA PHE A 17 -7.06 6.60 8.76
C PHE A 17 -7.55 7.04 10.14
N ASN A 18 -8.31 8.13 10.17
CA ASN A 18 -8.96 8.58 11.39
C ASN A 18 -10.07 7.58 11.79
N HIS A 19 -9.93 6.89 12.93
CA HIS A 19 -10.91 5.87 13.36
C HIS A 19 -12.34 6.37 13.59
N LYS A 20 -12.56 7.68 13.75
CA LYS A 20 -13.90 8.26 13.91
C LYS A 20 -14.57 8.56 12.56
N THR A 21 -13.81 9.05 11.58
CA THR A 21 -14.35 9.48 10.28
C THR A 21 -14.07 8.51 9.14
N ALA A 22 -13.19 7.55 9.35
CA ALA A 22 -12.57 6.71 8.34
C ALA A 22 -11.71 7.44 7.30
N ASN A 23 -11.49 8.75 7.42
CA ASN A 23 -10.76 9.51 6.41
C ASN A 23 -9.26 9.20 6.45
N PRO A 24 -8.56 9.13 5.30
CA PRO A 24 -7.11 8.96 5.25
C PRO A 24 -6.38 10.09 5.98
N VAL A 25 -5.33 9.75 6.72
CA VAL A 25 -4.49 10.72 7.44
C VAL A 25 -3.41 11.30 6.52
N GLN A 26 -2.71 10.45 5.76
CA GLN A 26 -1.66 10.90 4.85
C GLN A 26 -2.26 11.44 3.55
N SER A 27 -1.67 12.53 3.05
CA SER A 27 -1.88 12.93 1.66
C SER A 27 -1.15 11.98 0.70
N PRO A 28 -1.54 11.91 -0.58
CA PRO A 28 -0.85 11.09 -1.58
C PRO A 28 0.66 11.33 -1.64
N GLN A 29 1.10 12.60 -1.59
CA GLN A 29 2.52 12.93 -1.60
C GLN A 29 3.25 12.45 -0.34
N ARG A 30 2.60 12.56 0.83
CA ARG A 30 3.20 12.08 2.07
C ARG A 30 3.37 10.57 2.04
N LEU A 31 2.39 9.83 1.53
CA LEU A 31 2.48 8.37 1.42
C LEU A 31 3.58 7.94 0.44
N ILE A 32 3.76 8.63 -0.68
CA ILE A 32 4.88 8.37 -1.61
C ILE A 32 6.22 8.52 -0.91
N ASN A 33 6.41 9.60 -0.16
CA ASN A 33 7.67 9.81 0.57
C ASN A 33 7.92 8.72 1.63
N ILE A 34 6.86 8.14 2.20
CA ILE A 34 6.96 7.00 3.13
C ILE A 34 7.39 5.74 2.36
N VAL A 35 6.76 5.47 1.22
CA VAL A 35 7.12 4.36 0.31
C VAL A 35 8.59 4.47 -0.12
N ASP A 36 9.02 5.63 -0.61
CA ASP A 36 10.40 5.88 -1.02
C ASP A 36 11.38 5.70 0.14
N SER A 37 11.01 6.16 1.35
CA SER A 37 11.82 5.94 2.54
C SER A 37 11.91 4.47 2.95
N ALA A 38 10.88 3.66 2.73
CA ALA A 38 10.91 2.23 3.03
C ALA A 38 11.90 1.50 2.10
N PHE A 39 11.86 1.80 0.80
CA PHE A 39 12.83 1.29 -0.17
C PHE A 39 14.26 1.76 0.16
N ALA A 40 14.46 3.05 0.42
CA ALA A 40 15.78 3.62 0.67
C ALA A 40 16.46 3.08 1.94
N LYS A 41 15.67 2.68 2.94
CA LYS A 41 16.17 2.11 4.19
C LYS A 41 16.21 0.58 4.19
N GLU A 42 15.81 -0.07 3.09
CA GLU A 42 15.61 -1.52 3.01
C GLU A 42 14.66 -2.05 4.10
N HIS A 43 13.70 -1.24 4.53
CA HIS A 43 12.66 -1.61 5.49
C HIS A 43 11.50 -2.30 4.75
N LEU A 44 11.78 -3.45 4.14
CA LEU A 44 10.83 -4.24 3.36
C LEU A 44 10.87 -5.69 3.84
N HIS A 45 9.70 -6.33 3.94
CA HIS A 45 9.62 -7.75 4.26
C HIS A 45 10.26 -8.61 3.18
N THR A 46 9.99 -8.29 1.90
CA THR A 46 10.62 -8.93 0.75
C THR A 46 11.34 -7.88 -0.07
N LYS A 47 12.62 -8.13 -0.38
CA LYS A 47 13.44 -7.17 -1.15
C LYS A 47 12.73 -6.76 -2.44
N ASN A 48 12.69 -5.46 -2.72
CA ASN A 48 12.04 -4.85 -3.89
C ASN A 48 10.51 -5.04 -3.99
N HIS A 49 9.84 -5.51 -2.93
CA HIS A 49 8.39 -5.63 -2.89
C HIS A 49 7.86 -4.88 -1.67
N LEU A 50 6.77 -4.14 -1.84
CA LEU A 50 6.15 -3.35 -0.79
C LEU A 50 4.64 -3.58 -0.82
N VAL A 51 4.08 -3.98 0.32
CA VAL A 51 2.63 -4.14 0.53
C VAL A 51 2.12 -2.96 1.34
N ILE A 52 1.09 -2.29 0.82
CA ILE A 52 0.41 -1.18 1.50
C ILE A 52 -0.92 -1.67 2.06
N LEU A 53 -1.11 -1.56 3.38
CA LEU A 53 -2.42 -1.72 3.98
C LEU A 53 -3.24 -0.43 3.84
N SER A 54 -4.47 -0.58 3.38
CA SER A 54 -5.49 0.48 3.40
C SER A 54 -6.86 -0.17 3.53
N HIS A 55 -7.90 0.63 3.74
CA HIS A 55 -9.27 0.17 3.80
C HIS A 55 -10.12 0.93 2.78
N ASP A 56 -10.94 0.21 2.01
CA ASP A 56 -11.92 0.75 1.06
C ASP A 56 -12.79 1.86 1.66
N ARG A 57 -13.14 1.70 2.93
CA ARG A 57 -13.93 2.64 3.72
C ARG A 57 -13.30 4.03 3.85
N MET A 58 -12.02 4.20 3.52
CA MET A 58 -11.31 5.48 3.46
C MET A 58 -11.69 6.32 2.24
N PHE A 59 -12.17 5.67 1.19
CA PHE A 59 -12.38 6.27 -0.12
C PHE A 59 -13.87 6.38 -0.47
N ARG A 60 -14.73 6.56 0.54
CA ARG A 60 -16.19 6.68 0.35
C ARG A 60 -16.63 8.05 -0.17
N ASN A 61 -15.83 9.08 0.07
CA ASN A 61 -16.10 10.44 -0.41
C ASN A 61 -15.22 10.76 -1.62
N GLN A 62 -15.77 11.51 -2.58
CA GLN A 62 -15.11 11.82 -3.86
C GLN A 62 -13.69 12.36 -3.69
N ASN A 63 -13.47 13.29 -2.76
CA ASN A 63 -12.16 13.89 -2.50
C ASN A 63 -11.10 12.85 -2.05
N TYR A 64 -11.51 11.77 -1.39
CA TYR A 64 -10.61 10.70 -0.98
C TYR A 64 -10.44 9.64 -2.09
N THR A 65 -11.47 9.38 -2.89
CA THR A 65 -11.32 8.62 -4.14
C THR A 65 -10.31 9.29 -5.08
N ASP A 66 -10.40 10.62 -5.23
CA ASP A 66 -9.45 11.41 -6.00
C ASP A 66 -8.03 11.32 -5.41
N SER A 67 -7.91 11.23 -4.09
CA SER A 67 -6.63 11.04 -3.41
C SER A 67 -6.01 9.67 -3.74
N LEU A 68 -6.81 8.59 -3.76
CA LEU A 68 -6.35 7.26 -4.19
C LEU A 68 -5.90 7.28 -5.65
N ALA A 69 -6.71 7.86 -6.55
CA ALA A 69 -6.37 7.97 -7.96
C ALA A 69 -5.08 8.77 -8.18
N LYS A 70 -4.90 9.88 -7.45
CA LYS A 70 -3.68 10.68 -7.48
C LYS A 70 -2.47 9.90 -6.98
N PHE A 71 -2.61 9.14 -5.89
CA PHE A 71 -1.53 8.31 -5.36
C PHE A 71 -1.06 7.27 -6.37
N ILE A 72 -1.99 6.52 -6.97
CA ILE A 72 -1.69 5.53 -8.02
C ILE A 72 -1.01 6.21 -9.22
N THR A 73 -1.53 7.36 -9.66
CA THR A 73 -0.99 8.11 -10.80
C THR A 73 0.46 8.52 -10.56
N LEU A 74 0.75 9.07 -9.39
CA LEU A 74 2.11 9.48 -9.02
C LEU A 74 3.08 8.30 -8.93
N LEU A 75 2.66 7.16 -8.36
CA LEU A 75 3.50 5.95 -8.34
C LEU A 75 3.83 5.46 -9.75
N LYS A 76 2.87 5.51 -10.68
CA LYS A 76 3.06 5.10 -12.08
C LYS A 76 3.96 6.04 -12.89
N GLN A 77 4.29 7.24 -12.39
CA GLN A 77 5.24 8.13 -13.07
C GLN A 77 6.66 7.56 -13.09
N ASN A 78 7.01 6.69 -12.14
CA ASN A 78 8.27 5.95 -12.16
C ASN A 78 8.02 4.57 -12.81
N PRO A 79 8.54 4.30 -14.01
CA PRO A 79 8.27 3.05 -14.74
C PRO A 79 8.88 1.81 -14.06
N ARG A 80 9.73 1.99 -13.04
CA ARG A 80 10.23 0.88 -12.20
C ARG A 80 9.19 0.34 -11.23
N ASN A 81 8.12 1.09 -10.97
CA ASN A 81 7.05 0.66 -10.10
C ASN A 81 6.07 -0.21 -10.90
N VAL A 82 5.86 -1.44 -10.46
CA VAL A 82 4.88 -2.37 -11.02
C VAL A 82 3.82 -2.60 -9.95
N PHE A 83 2.55 -2.41 -10.32
CA PHE A 83 1.43 -2.81 -9.48
C PHE A 83 1.08 -4.25 -9.81
N GLU A 84 1.06 -5.10 -8.78
CA GLU A 84 0.74 -6.52 -8.90
C GLU A 84 -0.30 -6.94 -7.87
N THR A 85 -0.90 -8.11 -8.11
CA THR A 85 -1.81 -8.75 -7.17
C THR A 85 -1.05 -9.69 -6.23
N VAL A 86 -1.60 -9.94 -5.04
CA VAL A 86 -0.90 -10.66 -3.96
C VAL A 86 -0.61 -12.12 -4.29
N ASP A 87 -1.36 -12.73 -5.21
CA ASP A 87 -1.12 -14.07 -5.75
C ASP A 87 0.19 -14.17 -6.55
N HIS A 88 0.76 -13.04 -6.98
CA HIS A 88 2.09 -12.96 -7.60
C HIS A 88 3.18 -12.55 -6.60
N TYR A 89 2.86 -12.37 -5.31
CA TYR A 89 3.85 -11.99 -4.30
C TYR A 89 4.83 -13.15 -4.04
N PRO A 90 6.15 -12.90 -3.91
CA PRO A 90 7.13 -13.97 -3.73
C PRO A 90 6.83 -14.86 -2.52
N GLY A 91 6.84 -16.17 -2.74
CA GLY A 91 6.62 -17.18 -1.68
C GLY A 91 5.15 -17.50 -1.39
N VAL A 92 4.20 -16.89 -2.09
CA VAL A 92 2.80 -17.30 -2.07
C VAL A 92 2.64 -18.65 -2.80
N LYS A 93 2.02 -19.61 -2.10
CA LYS A 93 1.65 -20.93 -2.62
C LYS A 93 0.45 -20.88 -3.55
#